data_AF-A0A0M6YD84-F1
#
_entry.id   AF-A0A0M6YD84-F1
#
_cell.length_a   1.000
_cell.length_b   1.000
_cell.length_c   1.000
_cell.angle_alpha   90.00
_cell.angle_beta   90.00
_cell.angle_gamma   90.00
#
_symmetry.space_group_name_H-M   'P 1'
#
loop_
_entity.id
_entity.type
_entity.pdbx_description
1 polymer ?
#
loop_
_entity_poly.entity_id
_entity_poly.type
_entity_poly.pdbx_seq_one_letter_code
_entity_poly.pdbx_strand_id
1 'polypeptide(L)'
;MPGEEVWVVGEHCSTGERKYYVSNLPAEASIKQLAGAIKARWICEQAHQQLKEELGLDHFEGRSWNGLHRHTLMAMIAYAFLQSRRLKQAAGEKRICGPPPQPTLPAVRTEILKIIQKPPPETCPHCGKCIFEKNLPK
;
A
#
# COMPACT_ATOMS: atom_id res chain seq x y z
N MET A 1 7.53 42.59 -3.37
CA MET A 1 7.68 41.91 -2.07
C MET A 1 8.68 40.79 -2.27
N PRO A 2 9.75 40.66 -1.45
CA PRO A 2 10.61 39.49 -1.52
C PRO A 2 9.81 38.29 -1.03
N GLY A 3 9.60 37.29 -1.88
CA GLY A 3 8.93 36.04 -1.51
C GLY A 3 9.78 35.24 -0.54
N GLU A 4 9.14 34.36 0.24
CA GLU A 4 9.85 33.38 1.09
C GLU A 4 10.85 32.58 0.27
N GLU A 5 12.00 32.25 0.86
CA GLU A 5 13.02 31.42 0.22
C GLU A 5 12.44 30.03 -0.11
N VAL A 6 12.59 29.61 -1.36
CA VAL A 6 12.08 28.32 -1.86
C VAL A 6 13.19 27.54 -2.53
N TRP A 7 13.09 26.21 -2.46
CA TRP A 7 13.96 25.31 -3.19
C TRP A 7 13.51 25.18 -4.64
N VAL A 8 14.46 25.30 -5.57
CA VAL A 8 14.29 24.87 -6.97
C VAL A 8 15.17 23.65 -7.20
N VAL A 9 14.54 22.51 -7.49
CA VAL A 9 15.22 21.23 -7.70
C VAL A 9 15.15 20.85 -9.17
N GLY A 10 16.31 20.72 -9.81
CA GLY A 10 16.43 20.19 -11.17
C GLY A 10 16.73 18.69 -11.16
N GLU A 11 15.89 17.90 -11.83
CA GLU A 11 16.13 16.49 -12.12
C GLU A 11 16.59 16.35 -13.58
N HIS A 12 17.74 15.68 -13.78
CA HIS A 12 18.21 15.28 -15.10
C HIS A 12 17.87 13.81 -15.34
N CYS A 13 16.93 13.56 -16.25
CA CYS A 13 16.51 12.21 -16.59
C CYS A 13 17.48 11.57 -17.58
N SER A 14 17.62 10.24 -17.52
CA SER A 14 18.45 9.48 -18.48
C SER A 14 17.94 9.57 -19.93
N THR A 15 16.69 9.97 -20.12
CA THR A 15 16.06 10.26 -21.42
C THR A 15 16.55 11.57 -22.04
N GLY A 16 17.35 12.37 -21.33
CA GLY A 16 17.78 13.71 -21.74
C GLY A 16 16.78 14.82 -21.35
N GLU A 17 15.64 14.46 -20.77
CA GLU A 17 14.65 15.41 -20.26
C GLU A 17 15.13 16.08 -18.96
N ARG A 18 14.83 17.37 -18.78
CA ARG A 18 15.08 18.12 -17.53
C ARG A 18 13.75 18.50 -16.90
N LYS A 19 13.56 18.13 -15.63
CA LYS A 19 12.36 18.48 -14.85
C LYS A 19 12.76 19.41 -13.71
N TYR A 20 11.94 20.43 -13.47
CA TYR A 20 12.14 21.38 -12.39
C TYR A 20 10.97 21.32 -11.42
N TYR A 21 11.28 21.29 -10.13
CA TYR A 21 10.31 21.23 -9.05
C TYR A 21 10.57 22.38 -8.06
N VAL A 22 9.50 22.91 -7.48
CA VAL A 22 9.58 23.93 -6.42
C VAL A 22 9.12 23.31 -5.10
N SER A 23 9.84 23.57 -4.02
CA SER A 23 9.48 23.10 -2.68
C SER A 23 9.64 24.20 -1.63
N ASN A 24 8.67 24.26 -0.72
CA ASN A 24 8.65 25.09 0.47
C ASN A 24 9.22 24.38 1.71
N LEU A 25 10.02 23.33 1.52
CA LEU A 25 10.74 22.68 2.62
C LEU A 25 11.73 23.67 3.27
N PRO A 26 12.05 23.51 4.57
CA PRO A 26 13.00 24.38 5.27
C PRO A 26 14.36 24.46 4.56
N ALA A 27 15.10 25.55 4.78
CA ALA A 27 16.42 25.75 4.19
C ALA A 27 17.46 24.71 4.66
N GLU A 28 17.21 24.02 5.76
CA GLU A 28 18.04 22.94 6.29
C GLU A 28 17.72 21.58 5.65
N ALA A 29 16.72 21.50 4.77
CA ALA A 29 16.32 20.26 4.12
C ALA A 29 17.44 19.70 3.24
N SER A 30 17.80 18.44 3.47
CA SER A 30 18.78 17.74 2.66
C SER A 30 18.24 17.44 1.25
N ILE A 31 19.15 17.33 0.28
CA ILE A 31 18.83 16.91 -1.10
C ILE A 31 18.05 15.57 -1.11
N LYS A 32 18.35 14.66 -0.18
CA LYS A 32 17.63 13.38 -0.05
C LYS A 32 16.17 13.57 0.34
N GLN A 33 15.86 14.51 1.23
CA GLN A 33 14.48 14.82 1.61
C GLN A 33 13.72 15.47 0.44
N LEU A 34 14.37 16.41 -0.26
CA LEU A 34 13.81 17.03 -1.46
C LEU A 34 13.50 15.99 -2.55
N ALA A 35 14.47 15.13 -2.87
CA ALA A 35 14.29 14.05 -3.84
C ALA A 35 13.21 13.06 -3.39
N GLY A 36 13.20 12.69 -2.10
CA GLY A 36 12.18 11.80 -1.53
C GLY A 36 10.77 12.38 -1.66
N ALA A 37 10.58 13.65 -1.33
CA ALA A 37 9.29 14.33 -1.47
C ALA A 37 8.83 14.40 -2.94
N ILE A 38 9.73 14.76 -3.86
CA ILE A 38 9.44 14.79 -5.30
C ILE A 38 9.02 13.41 -5.81
N LYS A 39 9.74 12.36 -5.42
CA LYS A 39 9.43 10.98 -5.84
C LYS A 39 8.20 10.39 -5.15
N ALA A 40 7.87 10.83 -3.94
CA ALA A 40 6.66 10.40 -3.25
C ALA A 40 5.38 10.74 -4.02
N ARG A 41 5.38 11.82 -4.82
CA ARG A 41 4.26 12.19 -5.71
C ARG A 41 3.85 11.02 -6.62
N TRP A 42 4.83 10.35 -7.22
CA TRP A 42 4.57 9.22 -8.11
C TRP A 42 4.02 8.00 -7.36
N ILE A 43 4.46 7.77 -6.11
CA ILE A 43 3.94 6.69 -5.26
C ILE A 43 2.44 6.92 -5.00
N CYS A 44 2.02 8.17 -4.78
CA CYS A 44 0.60 8.51 -4.62
C CYS A 44 -0.20 8.24 -5.90
N GLU A 45 0.32 8.59 -7.08
CA GLU A 45 -0.33 8.31 -8.36
C GLU A 45 -0.50 6.80 -8.58
N GLN A 46 0.57 6.04 -8.34
CA GLN A 46 0.55 4.59 -8.45
C GLN A 46 -0.44 3.97 -7.47
N ALA A 47 -0.50 4.43 -6.22
CA ALA A 47 -1.46 3.96 -5.23
C ALA A 47 -2.91 4.21 -5.67
N HIS A 48 -3.21 5.40 -6.21
CA HIS A 48 -4.53 5.70 -6.76
C HIS A 48 -4.88 4.83 -7.97
N GLN A 49 -3.91 4.55 -8.85
CA GLN A 49 -4.12 3.67 -9.98
C GLN A 49 -4.48 2.25 -9.52
N GLN A 50 -3.71 1.68 -8.58
CA GLN A 50 -4.00 0.35 -8.02
C GLN A 50 -5.34 0.29 -7.30
N LEU A 51 -5.69 1.32 -6.54
CA LEU A 51 -6.99 1.40 -5.87
C LEU A 51 -8.15 1.34 -6.87
N LYS A 52 -8.04 2.02 -8.02
CA LYS A 52 -9.07 2.01 -9.07
C LYS A 52 -9.04 0.70 -9.86
N GLU A 53 -7.94 0.45 -10.57
CA GLU A 53 -7.84 -0.62 -11.56
C GLU A 53 -7.82 -2.03 -10.95
N GLU A 54 -7.17 -2.22 -9.80
CA GLU A 54 -7.02 -3.56 -9.19
C GLU A 54 -8.06 -3.81 -8.09
N LEU A 55 -8.43 -2.79 -7.33
CA LEU A 55 -9.29 -2.92 -6.14
C LEU A 55 -10.72 -2.40 -6.36
N GLY A 56 -11.03 -1.89 -7.55
CA GLY A 56 -12.38 -1.50 -7.95
C GLY A 56 -12.91 -0.29 -7.18
N LEU A 57 -12.04 0.64 -6.77
CA LEU A 57 -12.48 1.87 -6.11
C LEU A 57 -13.47 2.66 -6.98
N ASP A 58 -13.34 2.58 -8.30
CA ASP A 58 -14.21 3.21 -9.30
C ASP A 58 -15.42 2.35 -9.74
N HIS A 59 -15.58 1.14 -9.19
CA HIS A 59 -16.73 0.26 -9.49
C HIS A 59 -17.97 0.52 -8.62
N PHE A 60 -17.98 1.59 -7.83
CA PHE A 60 -19.14 1.92 -7.01
C PHE A 60 -20.25 2.59 -7.84
N GLU A 61 -21.39 1.91 -7.98
CA GLU A 61 -22.56 2.40 -8.74
C GLU A 61 -23.69 2.95 -7.85
N GLY A 62 -23.50 2.99 -6.53
CA GLY A 62 -24.49 3.50 -5.59
C GLY A 62 -24.58 5.03 -5.56
N ARG A 63 -25.63 5.56 -4.92
CA ARG A 63 -25.86 7.02 -4.80
C ARG A 63 -25.82 7.55 -3.36
N SER A 64 -25.57 6.70 -2.37
CA SER A 64 -25.53 7.11 -0.96
C SER A 64 -24.10 7.45 -0.53
N TRP A 65 -23.95 8.54 0.22
CA TRP A 65 -22.68 8.91 0.85
C TRP A 65 -22.14 7.78 1.73
N ASN A 66 -23.00 7.16 2.53
CA ASN A 66 -22.62 6.05 3.39
C ASN A 66 -22.16 4.81 2.58
N GLY A 67 -22.80 4.53 1.44
CA GLY A 67 -22.39 3.45 0.54
C GLY A 67 -21.01 3.71 -0.05
N LEU A 68 -20.78 4.93 -0.56
CA LEU A 68 -19.49 5.34 -1.10
C LEU A 68 -18.39 5.23 -0.04
N HIS A 69 -18.63 5.78 1.16
CA HIS A 69 -17.66 5.78 2.25
C HIS A 69 -17.28 4.36 2.68
N ARG A 70 -18.27 3.45 2.78
CA ARG A 70 -18.01 2.03 3.09
C ARG A 70 -17.21 1.34 1.99
N HIS A 71 -17.54 1.61 0.72
CA HIS A 71 -16.81 1.07 -0.43
C HIS A 71 -15.35 1.53 -0.45
N THR A 72 -15.12 2.84 -0.32
CA THR A 72 -13.76 3.42 -0.25
C THR A 72 -12.99 2.84 0.94
N LEU A 73 -13.61 2.73 2.12
CA LEU A 73 -12.96 2.14 3.29
C LEU A 73 -12.53 0.69 3.02
N MET A 74 -13.41 -0.13 2.46
CA MET A 74 -13.09 -1.53 2.13
C MET A 74 -11.94 -1.63 1.11
N ALA A 75 -11.94 -0.81 0.06
CA ALA A 75 -10.86 -0.75 -0.92
C ALA A 75 -9.53 -0.33 -0.28
N MET A 76 -9.54 0.68 0.60
CA MET A 76 -8.34 1.12 1.34
C MET A 76 -7.81 0.06 2.30
N ILE A 77 -8.68 -0.68 3.00
CA ILE A 77 -8.28 -1.80 3.87
C ILE A 77 -7.63 -2.91 3.04
N ALA A 78 -8.21 -3.28 1.90
CA ALA A 78 -7.64 -4.26 0.99
C ALA A 78 -6.27 -3.82 0.46
N TYR A 79 -6.13 -2.55 0.09
CA TYR A 79 -4.86 -1.95 -0.32
C TYR A 79 -3.81 -2.05 0.80
N ALA A 80 -4.14 -1.62 2.01
CA ALA A 80 -3.24 -1.68 3.16
C ALA A 80 -2.81 -3.13 3.48
N PHE A 81 -3.73 -4.09 3.38
CA PHE A 81 -3.42 -5.50 3.53
C PHE A 81 -2.40 -5.98 2.49
N LEU A 82 -2.60 -5.64 1.21
CA LEU A 82 -1.66 -6.00 0.15
C LEU A 82 -0.29 -5.35 0.34
N GLN A 83 -0.24 -4.06 0.72
CA GLN A 83 1.04 -3.40 1.01
C GLN A 83 1.75 -4.07 2.19
N SER A 84 1.03 -4.46 3.25
CA SER A 84 1.62 -5.18 4.37
C SER A 84 2.25 -6.52 3.97
N ARG A 85 1.66 -7.22 2.98
CA ARG A 85 2.17 -8.48 2.45
C ARG A 85 3.41 -8.25 1.58
N ARG A 86 3.37 -7.26 0.69
CA ARG A 86 4.51 -6.87 -0.15
C ARG A 86 5.72 -6.47 0.71
N LEU A 87 5.52 -5.68 1.76
CA LEU A 87 6.58 -5.29 2.69
C LEU A 87 7.16 -6.49 3.46
N LYS A 88 6.32 -7.44 3.90
CA LYS A 88 6.79 -8.67 4.56
C LYS A 88 7.61 -9.57 3.64
N GLN A 89 7.21 -9.69 2.37
CA GLN A 89 7.97 -10.43 1.36
C GLN A 89 9.33 -9.77 1.10
N ALA A 90 9.35 -8.45 0.89
CA ALA A 90 10.57 -7.69 0.69
C ALA A 90 11.52 -7.67 1.92
N ALA A 91 10.99 -7.91 3.12
CA ALA A 91 11.80 -8.05 4.34
C ALA A 91 12.37 -9.47 4.52
N GLY A 92 11.74 -10.49 3.93
CA GLY A 92 12.21 -11.89 3.96
C GLY A 92 13.20 -12.23 2.85
N GLU A 93 13.13 -11.53 1.71
CA GLU A 93 14.11 -11.63 0.63
C GLU A 93 15.25 -10.64 0.87
N LYS A 94 16.51 -11.11 0.85
CA LYS A 94 17.67 -10.21 0.81
C LYS A 94 17.43 -9.19 -0.30
N ARG A 95 17.51 -7.89 0.02
CA ARG A 95 17.27 -6.78 -0.92
C ARG A 95 17.90 -7.06 -2.30
N ILE A 96 17.09 -7.52 -3.23
CA ILE A 96 17.46 -7.54 -4.65
C ILE A 96 17.22 -6.12 -5.13
N CYS A 97 18.24 -5.47 -5.70
CA CYS A 97 18.11 -4.16 -6.32
C CYS A 97 17.19 -4.27 -7.55
N GLY A 98 15.91 -3.98 -7.38
CA GLY A 98 14.90 -3.93 -8.44
C GLY A 98 13.52 -3.62 -7.87
N PRO A 99 12.56 -3.12 -8.67
CA PRO A 99 11.19 -2.97 -8.22
C PRO A 99 10.63 -4.35 -7.81
N PRO A 100 9.91 -4.45 -6.67
CA PRO A 100 9.40 -5.74 -6.20
C PRO A 100 8.52 -6.35 -7.28
N PRO A 101 8.64 -7.66 -7.56
CA PRO A 101 7.78 -8.31 -8.53
C PRO A 101 6.33 -8.15 -8.09
N GLN A 102 5.50 -7.56 -8.95
CA GLN A 102 4.10 -7.36 -8.64
C GLN A 102 3.42 -8.74 -8.61
N PRO A 103 2.77 -9.11 -7.49
CA PRO A 103 2.10 -10.40 -7.42
C PRO A 103 0.94 -10.41 -8.42
N THR A 104 0.92 -11.41 -9.29
CA THR A 104 -0.15 -11.56 -10.27
C THR A 104 -1.46 -11.92 -9.57
N LEU A 105 -2.61 -11.54 -10.14
CA LEU A 105 -3.93 -11.87 -9.60
C LEU A 105 -4.12 -13.38 -9.26
N PRO A 106 -3.59 -14.34 -10.05
CA PRO A 106 -3.61 -15.76 -9.67
C PRO A 106 -2.82 -16.08 -8.39
N ALA A 107 -1.68 -15.43 -8.17
CA ALA A 107 -0.88 -15.61 -6.95
C ALA A 107 -1.61 -15.07 -5.72
N VAL A 108 -2.23 -13.89 -5.84
CA VAL A 108 -3.06 -13.29 -4.78
C VAL A 108 -4.26 -14.18 -4.46
N ARG A 109 -4.96 -14.70 -5.47
CA ARG A 109 -6.11 -15.60 -5.30
C ARG A 109 -5.73 -16.88 -4.57
N THR A 110 -4.60 -17.48 -4.92
CA THR A 110 -4.11 -18.73 -4.31
C THR A 110 -3.81 -18.54 -2.82
N GLU A 111 -3.18 -17.43 -2.46
CA GLU A 111 -2.87 -17.10 -1.06
C GLU A 111 -4.12 -16.78 -0.24
N ILE A 112 -5.12 -16.09 -0.81
CA ILE A 112 -6.40 -15.87 -0.15
C ILE A 112 -7.11 -17.20 0.13
N LEU A 113 -7.12 -18.12 -0.85
CA LEU A 113 -7.72 -19.44 -0.67
C LEU A 113 -7.04 -20.25 0.44
N LYS A 114 -5.70 -20.19 0.56
CA LYS A 114 -4.97 -20.83 1.66
C LYS A 114 -5.34 -20.28 3.03
N ILE A 115 -5.61 -18.97 3.13
CA ILE A 115 -6.04 -18.33 4.38
C ILE A 115 -7.46 -18.75 4.74
N ILE A 116 -8.38 -18.76 3.77
CA ILE A 116 -9.78 -19.17 3.97
C ILE A 116 -9.88 -20.65 4.34
N GLN A 117 -9.06 -21.50 3.72
CA GLN A 117 -9.04 -22.94 3.97
C GLN A 117 -8.25 -23.33 5.23
N LYS A 118 -7.58 -22.39 5.89
CA LYS A 118 -6.84 -22.69 7.11
C LYS A 118 -7.84 -22.99 8.23
N PRO A 119 -7.77 -24.17 8.88
CA PRO A 119 -8.65 -24.45 10.00
C PRO A 119 -8.44 -23.41 11.09
N PRO A 120 -9.51 -22.98 11.78
CA PRO A 120 -9.39 -22.05 12.89
C PRO A 120 -8.44 -22.63 13.94
N PRO A 121 -7.66 -21.77 14.63
CA PRO A 121 -6.73 -22.24 15.66
C PRO A 121 -7.52 -22.98 16.75
N GLU A 122 -6.99 -24.12 17.20
CA GLU A 122 -7.63 -24.93 18.25
C GLU A 122 -7.73 -24.18 19.59
N THR A 123 -6.89 -23.17 19.78
CA THR A 123 -6.82 -22.31 20.95
C THR A 123 -6.95 -20.84 20.58
N CYS A 124 -7.62 -20.08 21.43
CA CYS A 124 -7.77 -18.65 21.25
C CYS A 124 -6.40 -17.97 21.39
N PRO A 125 -5.91 -17.24 20.37
CA PRO A 125 -4.61 -16.57 20.41
C PRO A 125 -4.54 -15.41 21.44
N HIS A 126 -5.68 -15.01 22.03
CA HIS A 126 -5.74 -13.92 23.01
C HIS A 126 -5.79 -14.39 24.46
N CYS A 127 -6.37 -15.56 24.74
CA CYS A 127 -6.54 -16.06 26.12
C CYS A 127 -6.11 -17.51 26.34
N GLY A 128 -5.62 -18.20 25.30
CA GLY A 128 -5.08 -19.56 25.38
C GLY A 128 -6.12 -20.67 25.59
N LYS A 129 -7.41 -20.35 25.73
CA LYS A 129 -8.46 -21.36 25.93
C LYS A 129 -8.78 -22.10 24.64
N CYS A 130 -9.07 -23.40 24.73
CA CYS A 130 -9.53 -24.20 23.59
C CYS A 130 -10.87 -23.66 23.06
N ILE A 131 -10.97 -23.52 21.74
CA ILE A 131 -12.18 -22.97 21.08
C ILE A 131 -13.22 -24.07 20.84
N PHE A 132 -12.79 -25.33 20.74
CA PHE A 132 -13.66 -26.49 20.59
C PHE A 132 -13.64 -27.33 21.88
N GLU A 133 -14.68 -27.21 22.71
CA GLU A 133 -14.96 -28.20 23.75
C GLU A 133 -15.35 -29.52 23.07
N LYS A 134 -14.54 -30.57 23.28
CA LYS A 134 -14.90 -31.93 22.87
C LYS A 134 -16.13 -32.37 23.66
N ASN A 135 -17.32 -32.22 23.09
CA ASN A 135 -18.46 -33.04 23.47
C ASN A 135 -18.15 -34.48 23.06
N LEU A 136 -17.54 -35.24 23.97
CA LEU A 136 -17.42 -36.69 23.83
C LEU A 136 -18.63 -37.34 24.52
N PRO A 137 -19.50 -38.08 23.82
CA PRO A 137 -20.49 -38.92 24.50
C PRO A 137 -19.75 -39.99 25.31
N LYS A 138 -20.23 -40.26 26.53
CA LYS A 138 -19.77 -41.38 27.37
C LYS A 138 -20.17 -42.72 26.75
#